data_AF-A0A9Q2QNI2-F1
#
_entry.id   AF-A0A9Q2QNI2-F1
#
_cell.length_a   1.000
_cell.length_b   1.000
_cell.length_c   1.000
_cell.angle_alpha   90.00
_cell.angle_beta   90.00
_cell.angle_gamma   90.00
#
_symmetry.space_group_name_H-M   'P 1'
#
loop_
_entity.id
_entity.type
_entity.pdbx_description
1 polymer ?
#
loop_
_entity_poly.entity_id
_entity_poly.type
_entity_poly.pdbx_seq_one_letter_code
_entity_poly.pdbx_strand_id
1 'polypeptide(L)'
;MHTKTNGQETSSEKKVLDNSQQRFAGGFLDRFSILPTSTMASAAFREKLPFALYVGSLIINVLALALPLALLQIYDRIIPNEALDTLSILMGGLVIALLIDGVFKAARAHLVAWHAARMEHKLNVAAVDCILQTPASALEEQEAGAVMDQINAVQTLREFEGGQSRLLILDLPFVLMFLGLVWVIGGPIVAVPIIMFGLLAIATLITGKAQRAVLKDRAQLDDRRYSFVIETLTGIHSIKAMSMEPQMQRRYDRLLASAAEVSYRTISLGGVAQAFGNSFSSLT
;
A
#
# COMPACT_ATOMS: atom_id res chain seq x y z
N MET A 1 23.20 -56.39 14.37
CA MET A 1 22.61 -55.59 15.46
C MET A 1 22.99 -54.14 15.19
N HIS A 2 22.13 -53.45 14.46
CA HIS A 2 22.44 -52.22 13.72
C HIS A 2 22.18 -50.95 14.55
N THR A 3 23.14 -50.02 14.48
CA THR A 3 22.98 -48.55 14.36
C THR A 3 22.21 -47.78 15.44
N LYS A 4 22.95 -47.22 16.42
CA LYS A 4 22.58 -46.04 17.21
C LYS A 4 23.51 -44.87 16.86
N THR A 5 23.22 -44.09 15.82
CA THR A 5 24.00 -42.88 15.48
C THR A 5 23.17 -41.78 14.79
N ASN A 6 21.87 -41.64 15.07
CA ASN A 6 21.02 -40.69 14.32
C ASN A 6 20.37 -39.57 15.16
N GLY A 7 20.76 -39.43 16.43
CA GLY A 7 20.13 -38.48 17.37
C GLY A 7 20.93 -37.19 17.65
N GLN A 8 22.21 -37.14 17.29
CA GLN A 8 23.08 -35.99 17.60
C GLN A 8 23.35 -35.07 16.39
N GLU A 9 23.24 -35.55 15.16
CA GLU A 9 23.41 -34.71 13.96
C GLU A 9 22.24 -33.74 13.76
N THR A 10 21.00 -34.18 13.99
CA THR A 10 19.80 -33.33 13.79
C THR A 10 19.68 -32.17 14.78
N SER A 11 20.32 -32.27 15.95
CA SER A 11 20.32 -31.22 16.98
C SER A 11 21.40 -30.14 16.70
N SER A 12 22.55 -30.56 16.18
CA SER A 12 23.59 -29.61 15.72
C SER A 12 23.18 -28.88 14.45
N GLU A 13 22.50 -29.55 13.51
CA GLU A 13 22.04 -28.93 12.26
C GLU A 13 20.93 -27.90 12.50
N LYS A 14 19.99 -28.17 13.42
CA LYS A 14 18.99 -27.18 13.86
C LYS A 14 19.60 -25.97 14.56
N LYS A 15 20.65 -26.15 15.39
CA LYS A 15 21.36 -25.04 16.03
C LYS A 15 22.16 -24.19 15.04
N VAL A 16 22.68 -24.78 13.96
CA VAL A 16 23.40 -24.06 12.90
C VAL A 16 22.42 -23.29 12.00
N LEU A 17 21.24 -23.84 11.72
CA LEU A 17 20.17 -23.15 10.97
C LEU A 17 19.53 -22.01 11.79
N ASP A 18 19.34 -22.17 13.09
CA ASP A 18 18.82 -21.13 13.98
C ASP A 18 19.84 -19.97 14.16
N ASN A 19 21.12 -20.31 14.34
CA ASN A 19 22.20 -19.31 14.46
C ASN A 19 22.50 -18.59 13.13
N SER A 20 22.30 -19.23 11.99
CA SER A 20 22.43 -18.57 10.67
C SER A 20 21.22 -17.68 10.35
N GLN A 21 20.00 -18.05 10.78
CA GLN A 21 18.84 -17.15 10.68
C GLN A 21 18.91 -15.97 11.64
N GLN A 22 19.45 -16.16 12.86
CA GLN A 22 19.71 -15.05 13.80
C GLN A 22 20.82 -14.12 13.30
N ARG A 23 21.87 -14.62 12.64
CA ARG A 23 22.92 -13.77 12.02
C ARG A 23 22.42 -13.03 10.78
N PHE A 24 21.51 -13.62 9.99
CA PHE A 24 20.87 -12.94 8.86
C PHE A 24 19.85 -11.88 9.32
N ALA A 25 19.07 -12.15 10.36
CA ALA A 25 18.14 -11.20 10.94
C ALA A 25 18.84 -10.07 11.70
N GLY A 26 19.92 -10.38 12.43
CA GLY A 26 20.74 -9.41 13.16
C GLY A 26 21.48 -8.45 12.23
N GLY A 27 22.13 -8.95 11.17
CA GLY A 27 22.83 -8.10 10.20
C GLY A 27 21.92 -7.27 9.29
N PHE A 28 20.68 -7.72 9.06
CA PHE A 28 19.69 -6.96 8.30
C PHE A 28 19.08 -5.81 9.11
N LEU A 29 18.94 -5.97 10.43
CA LEU A 29 18.39 -4.93 11.32
C LEU A 29 19.46 -3.91 11.78
N ASP A 30 20.73 -4.32 11.93
CA ASP A 30 21.84 -3.41 12.27
C ASP A 30 22.20 -2.44 11.14
N ARG A 31 21.93 -2.83 9.87
CA ARG A 31 22.15 -1.97 8.69
C ARG A 31 21.20 -0.77 8.62
N PHE A 32 20.14 -0.77 9.44
CA PHE A 32 19.12 0.30 9.54
C PHE A 32 19.32 1.26 10.75
N SER A 33 20.50 1.26 11.38
CA SER A 33 20.70 1.96 12.67
C SER A 33 20.81 3.49 12.61
N ILE A 34 20.99 4.09 11.41
CA ILE A 34 21.27 5.53 11.30
C ILE A 34 20.00 6.38 11.29
N LEU A 35 18.94 5.91 10.63
CA LEU A 35 17.62 6.56 10.66
C LEU A 35 16.67 5.71 11.50
N PRO A 36 16.02 6.25 12.54
CA PRO A 36 15.10 5.49 13.36
C PRO A 36 13.76 5.34 12.62
N THR A 37 13.75 4.51 11.58
CA THR A 37 12.63 4.25 10.66
C THR A 37 11.35 3.85 11.38
N SER A 38 11.45 3.09 12.48
CA SER A 38 10.31 2.73 13.33
C SER A 38 9.76 3.91 14.14
N THR A 39 10.61 4.86 14.55
CA THR A 39 10.17 6.07 15.27
C THR A 39 9.59 7.11 14.33
N MET A 40 10.12 7.25 13.11
CA MET A 40 9.56 8.16 12.10
C MET A 40 8.21 7.67 11.58
N ALA A 41 8.07 6.35 11.36
CA ALA A 41 6.78 5.74 11.00
C ALA A 41 5.73 5.90 12.12
N SER A 42 6.11 5.73 13.39
CA SER A 42 5.18 5.94 14.51
C SER A 42 4.89 7.41 14.81
N ALA A 43 5.82 8.34 14.50
CA ALA A 43 5.60 9.77 14.56
C ALA A 43 4.63 10.24 13.46
N ALA A 44 4.77 9.70 12.23
CA ALA A 44 3.82 9.91 11.14
C ALA A 44 2.40 9.42 11.53
N PHE A 45 2.30 8.23 12.11
CA PHE A 45 1.01 7.66 12.51
C PHE A 45 0.35 8.40 13.69
N ARG A 46 1.11 9.19 14.47
CA ARG A 46 0.62 9.99 15.60
C ARG A 46 0.06 11.35 15.20
N GLU A 47 0.30 11.80 13.97
CA GLU A 47 -0.26 13.07 13.52
C GLU A 47 -1.78 12.91 13.40
N LYS A 48 -2.50 13.58 14.31
CA LYS A 48 -3.96 13.46 14.39
C LYS A 48 -4.57 13.99 13.10
N LEU A 49 -5.39 13.16 12.47
CA LEU A 49 -6.20 13.59 11.33
C LEU A 49 -7.05 14.80 11.73
N PRO A 50 -7.24 15.77 10.82
CA PRO A 50 -8.06 16.92 11.10
C PRO A 50 -9.49 16.41 11.31
N PHE A 51 -10.16 16.93 12.33
CA PHE A 51 -11.54 16.54 12.67
C PHE A 51 -12.49 16.62 11.47
N ALA A 52 -12.24 17.56 10.56
CA ALA A 52 -12.96 17.73 9.30
C ALA A 52 -12.99 16.47 8.42
N LEU A 53 -11.96 15.60 8.43
CA LEU A 53 -11.97 14.36 7.66
C LEU A 53 -13.00 13.36 8.19
N TYR A 54 -13.12 13.23 9.51
CA TYR A 54 -14.10 12.34 10.14
C TYR A 54 -15.53 12.81 9.86
N VAL A 55 -15.78 14.11 10.01
CA VAL A 55 -17.08 14.72 9.71
C VAL A 55 -17.42 14.58 8.23
N GLY A 56 -16.45 14.83 7.34
CA GLY A 56 -16.63 14.64 5.90
C GLY A 56 -16.95 13.19 5.54
N SER A 57 -16.27 12.22 6.15
CA SER A 57 -16.56 10.79 5.99
C SER A 57 -17.98 10.44 6.44
N LEU A 58 -18.42 10.96 7.59
CA LEU A 58 -19.78 10.76 8.10
C LEU A 58 -20.82 11.30 7.11
N ILE A 59 -20.64 12.53 6.65
CA ILE A 59 -21.55 13.16 5.68
C ILE A 59 -21.64 12.32 4.40
N ILE A 60 -20.50 11.97 3.81
CA ILE A 60 -20.45 11.14 2.59
C ILE A 60 -21.18 9.81 2.78
N ASN A 61 -20.91 9.10 3.88
CA ASN A 61 -21.53 7.81 4.12
C ASN A 61 -23.04 7.91 4.40
N VAL A 62 -23.52 9.00 5.01
CA VAL A 62 -24.96 9.26 5.18
C VAL A 62 -25.60 9.61 3.83
N LEU A 63 -24.98 10.46 3.02
CA LEU A 63 -25.50 10.80 1.68
C LEU A 63 -25.53 9.58 0.75
N ALA A 64 -24.60 8.64 0.92
CA ALA A 64 -24.59 7.39 0.17
C ALA A 64 -25.84 6.52 0.43
N LEU A 65 -26.57 6.73 1.53
CA LEU A 65 -27.86 6.07 1.81
C LEU A 65 -29.01 6.68 0.99
N ALA A 66 -28.84 7.88 0.42
CA ALA A 66 -29.90 8.57 -0.32
C ALA A 66 -30.41 7.74 -1.51
N LEU A 67 -29.50 7.07 -2.25
CA LEU A 67 -29.87 6.28 -3.41
C LEU A 67 -30.64 5.00 -3.05
N PRO A 68 -30.16 4.14 -2.13
CA PRO A 68 -30.94 2.98 -1.66
C PRO A 68 -32.31 3.36 -1.08
N LEU A 69 -32.38 4.43 -0.29
CA LEU A 69 -33.64 4.89 0.30
C LEU A 69 -34.60 5.48 -0.75
N ALA A 70 -34.07 6.22 -1.74
CA ALA A 70 -34.88 6.71 -2.85
C ALA A 70 -35.44 5.55 -3.67
N LEU A 71 -34.64 4.51 -3.95
CA LEU A 71 -35.11 3.31 -4.64
C LEU A 71 -36.22 2.61 -3.86
N LEU A 72 -36.07 2.44 -2.54
CA LEU A 72 -37.12 1.85 -1.69
C LEU A 72 -38.44 2.64 -1.82
N GLN A 73 -38.37 3.98 -1.74
CA GLN A 73 -39.54 4.83 -1.89
C GLN A 73 -40.16 4.72 -3.30
N ILE A 74 -39.32 4.60 -4.33
CA ILE A 74 -39.78 4.44 -5.71
C ILE A 74 -40.56 3.14 -5.86
N TYR A 75 -39.98 2.02 -5.42
CA TYR A 75 -40.58 0.70 -5.55
C TYR A 75 -41.81 0.50 -4.67
N ASP A 76 -41.75 0.88 -3.40
CA ASP A 76 -42.81 0.56 -2.44
C ASP A 76 -43.97 1.54 -2.51
N ARG A 77 -43.70 2.80 -2.87
CA ARG A 77 -44.69 3.87 -2.75
C ARG A 77 -45.01 4.58 -4.07
N ILE A 78 -44.03 4.86 -4.93
CA ILE A 78 -44.28 5.68 -6.11
C ILE A 78 -44.85 4.84 -7.26
N ILE A 79 -44.24 3.69 -7.56
CA ILE A 79 -44.71 2.81 -8.63
C ILE A 79 -46.15 2.32 -8.37
N PRO A 80 -46.53 1.87 -7.15
CA PRO A 80 -47.89 1.38 -6.92
C PRO A 80 -48.96 2.48 -6.88
N ASN A 81 -48.61 3.70 -6.45
CA ASN A 81 -49.58 4.80 -6.28
C ASN A 81 -49.56 5.81 -7.45
N GLU A 82 -48.78 5.55 -8.51
CA GLU A 82 -48.59 6.45 -9.67
C GLU A 82 -48.30 7.91 -9.30
N ALA A 83 -47.59 8.15 -8.19
CA ALA A 83 -47.38 9.47 -7.60
C ALA A 83 -46.25 10.25 -8.30
N LEU A 84 -46.47 10.66 -9.56
CA LEU A 84 -45.45 11.31 -10.40
C LEU A 84 -44.94 12.65 -9.83
N ASP A 85 -45.78 13.43 -9.16
CA ASP A 85 -45.36 14.69 -8.54
C ASP A 85 -44.32 14.43 -7.44
N THR A 86 -44.53 13.40 -6.61
CA THR A 86 -43.58 13.00 -5.55
C THR A 86 -42.29 12.45 -6.15
N LEU A 87 -42.38 11.72 -7.27
CA LEU A 87 -41.21 11.22 -7.99
C LEU A 87 -40.31 12.37 -8.46
N SER A 88 -40.88 13.41 -9.05
CA SER A 88 -40.09 14.54 -9.57
C SER A 88 -39.30 15.25 -8.48
N ILE A 89 -39.92 15.47 -7.31
CA ILE A 89 -39.29 16.07 -6.13
C ILE A 89 -38.19 15.15 -5.58
N LEU A 90 -38.48 13.84 -5.46
CA LEU A 90 -37.52 12.86 -4.96
C LEU A 90 -36.29 12.76 -5.88
N MET A 91 -36.51 12.73 -7.20
CA MET A 91 -35.43 12.70 -8.20
C MET A 91 -34.59 13.99 -8.15
N GLY A 92 -35.23 15.15 -8.03
CA GLY A 92 -34.52 16.42 -7.85
C GLY A 92 -33.66 16.42 -6.57
N GLY A 93 -34.22 15.96 -5.46
CA GLY A 93 -33.50 15.79 -4.20
C GLY A 93 -32.33 14.81 -4.29
N LEU A 94 -32.53 13.68 -4.99
CA LEU A 94 -31.48 12.68 -5.20
C LEU A 94 -30.34 13.24 -6.05
N VAL A 95 -30.64 13.98 -7.13
CA VAL A 95 -29.61 14.62 -7.96
C VAL A 95 -28.79 15.61 -7.13
N ILE A 96 -29.44 16.45 -6.31
CA ILE A 96 -28.75 17.39 -5.42
C ILE A 96 -27.88 16.63 -4.40
N ALA A 97 -28.41 15.56 -3.81
CA ALA A 97 -27.65 14.73 -2.88
C ALA A 97 -26.41 14.11 -3.56
N LEU A 98 -26.54 13.58 -4.77
CA LEU A 98 -25.40 13.01 -5.51
C LEU A 98 -24.35 14.07 -5.88
N LEU A 99 -24.77 15.30 -6.21
CA LEU A 99 -23.85 16.41 -6.46
C LEU A 99 -23.09 16.79 -5.19
N ILE A 100 -23.79 16.92 -4.06
CA ILE A 100 -23.15 17.22 -2.77
C ILE A 100 -22.19 16.09 -2.38
N ASP A 101 -22.61 14.83 -2.50
CA ASP A 101 -21.76 13.66 -2.24
C ASP A 101 -20.46 13.71 -3.06
N GLY A 102 -20.56 14.00 -4.37
CA GLY A 102 -19.40 14.16 -5.25
C GLY A 102 -18.45 15.28 -4.79
N VAL A 103 -19.00 16.44 -4.42
CA VAL A 103 -18.21 17.58 -3.91
C VAL A 103 -17.49 17.21 -2.61
N PHE A 104 -18.18 16.57 -1.66
CA PHE A 104 -17.57 16.15 -0.39
C PHE A 104 -16.49 15.08 -0.60
N LYS A 105 -16.71 14.13 -1.51
CA LYS A 105 -15.69 13.13 -1.89
C LYS A 105 -14.44 13.79 -2.47
N ALA A 106 -14.61 14.78 -3.36
CA ALA A 106 -13.50 15.53 -3.93
C ALA A 106 -12.75 16.34 -2.86
N ALA A 107 -13.47 17.04 -1.98
CA ALA A 107 -12.88 17.78 -0.88
C ALA A 107 -12.11 16.86 0.07
N ARG A 108 -12.67 15.70 0.44
CA ARG A 108 -12.02 14.69 1.28
C ARG A 108 -10.73 14.19 0.64
N ALA A 109 -10.76 13.85 -0.66
CA ALA A 109 -9.57 13.42 -1.39
C ALA A 109 -8.47 14.49 -1.38
N HIS A 110 -8.82 15.76 -1.58
CA HIS A 110 -7.87 16.86 -1.55
C HIS A 110 -7.24 17.05 -0.16
N LEU A 111 -8.05 16.96 0.91
CA LEU A 111 -7.56 17.10 2.29
C LEU A 111 -6.61 15.97 2.70
N VAL A 112 -6.91 14.72 2.29
CA VAL A 112 -6.03 13.56 2.50
C VAL A 112 -4.71 13.76 1.75
N ALA A 113 -4.78 14.15 0.47
CA ALA A 113 -3.59 14.37 -0.35
C ALA A 113 -2.69 15.49 0.21
N TRP A 114 -3.30 16.58 0.68
CA TRP A 114 -2.57 17.68 1.30
C TRP A 114 -1.91 17.27 2.63
N HIS A 115 -2.60 16.50 3.47
CA HIS A 115 -2.01 15.95 4.70
C HIS A 115 -0.82 15.05 4.39
N ALA A 116 -0.96 14.13 3.43
CA ALA A 116 0.11 13.23 3.04
C ALA A 116 1.34 13.99 2.51
N ALA A 117 1.14 15.02 1.69
CA ALA A 117 2.23 15.87 1.19
C ALA A 117 2.93 16.64 2.33
N ARG A 118 2.17 17.13 3.32
CA ARG A 118 2.75 17.83 4.48
C ARG A 118 3.57 16.88 5.36
N MET A 119 3.07 15.67 5.58
CA MET A 119 3.78 14.61 6.31
C MET A 119 5.07 14.21 5.59
N GLU A 120 5.01 13.96 4.28
CA GLU A 120 6.17 13.64 3.45
C GLU A 120 7.25 14.72 3.54
N HIS A 121 6.86 16.00 3.47
CA HIS A 121 7.80 17.10 3.60
C HIS A 121 8.53 17.08 4.96
N LYS A 122 7.80 16.91 6.06
CA LYS A 122 8.39 16.83 7.40
C LYS A 122 9.33 15.65 7.54
N LEU A 123 8.93 14.48 7.03
CA LEU A 123 9.72 13.25 7.10
C LEU A 123 11.00 13.36 6.26
N ASN A 124 10.94 13.94 5.06
CA ASN A 124 12.12 14.17 4.22
C ASN A 124 13.10 15.14 4.89
N VAL A 125 12.61 16.25 5.44
CA VAL A 125 13.47 17.21 6.15
C VAL A 125 14.16 16.55 7.35
N ALA A 126 13.41 15.79 8.16
CA ALA A 126 13.97 15.09 9.31
C ALA A 126 14.95 13.97 8.92
N ALA A 127 14.73 13.29 7.79
CA ALA A 127 15.64 12.27 7.29
C ALA A 127 16.97 12.88 6.86
N VAL A 128 16.93 13.99 6.11
CA VAL A 128 18.14 14.72 5.70
C VAL A 128 18.87 15.30 6.91
N ASP A 129 18.16 15.88 7.87
CA ASP A 129 18.78 16.44 9.09
C ASP A 129 19.52 15.36 9.89
N CYS A 130 18.95 14.17 10.03
CA CYS A 130 19.60 13.05 10.70
C CYS A 130 20.84 12.56 9.94
N ILE A 131 20.81 12.51 8.60
CA ILE A 131 21.99 12.17 7.79
C ILE A 131 23.11 13.20 8.02
N LEU A 132 22.79 14.49 8.03
CA LEU A 132 23.76 15.57 8.24
C LEU A 132 24.36 15.59 9.64
N GLN A 133 23.63 15.11 10.65
CA GLN A 133 24.10 15.00 12.04
C GLN A 133 24.86 13.70 12.32
N THR A 134 24.88 12.76 11.37
CA THR A 134 25.58 11.48 11.52
C THR A 134 27.08 11.65 11.33
N PRO A 135 27.94 11.07 12.19
CA PRO A 135 29.39 11.10 12.01
C PRO A 135 29.84 10.48 10.69
N ALA A 136 30.80 11.10 10.01
CA ALA A 136 31.30 10.65 8.69
C ALA A 136 31.75 9.18 8.69
N SER A 137 32.34 8.70 9.78
CA SER A 137 32.78 7.30 9.93
C SER A 137 31.64 6.29 9.84
N ALA A 138 30.43 6.64 10.31
CA ALA A 138 29.27 5.76 10.22
C ALA A 138 28.61 5.81 8.83
N LEU A 139 28.85 6.88 8.07
CA LEU A 139 28.32 7.06 6.73
C LEU A 139 29.19 6.36 5.67
N GLU A 140 30.51 6.33 5.87
CA GLU A 140 31.46 5.63 4.98
C GLU A 140 31.28 4.11 4.96
N GLU A 141 30.75 3.52 6.04
CA GLU A 141 30.42 2.09 6.10
C GLU A 141 29.13 1.74 5.33
N GLN A 142 28.32 2.74 4.95
CA GLN A 142 27.09 2.52 4.21
C GLN A 142 27.26 2.78 2.72
N GLU A 143 26.74 1.87 1.90
CA GLU A 143 26.63 2.10 0.46
C GLU A 143 25.67 3.27 0.21
N ALA A 144 26.03 4.18 -0.69
CA ALA A 144 25.19 5.33 -1.06
C ALA A 144 23.77 4.91 -1.50
N GLY A 145 23.63 3.71 -2.08
CA GLY A 145 22.33 3.11 -2.39
C GLY A 145 21.45 2.91 -1.16
N ALA A 146 22.00 2.35 -0.06
CA ALA A 146 21.24 2.07 1.16
C ALA A 146 20.70 3.33 1.85
N VAL A 147 21.39 4.47 1.70
CA VAL A 147 20.92 5.78 2.18
C VAL A 147 19.81 6.32 1.27
N MET A 148 19.94 6.13 -0.05
CA MET A 148 18.91 6.51 -1.02
C MET A 148 17.62 5.71 -0.82
N ASP A 149 17.71 4.43 -0.49
CA ASP A 149 16.54 3.57 -0.26
C ASP A 149 15.76 4.01 0.98
N GLN A 150 16.45 4.52 2.01
CA GLN A 150 15.82 5.08 3.20
C GLN A 150 15.06 6.39 2.88
N ILE A 151 15.57 7.23 1.97
CA ILE A 151 14.85 8.41 1.49
C ILE A 151 13.63 8.00 0.67
N ASN A 152 13.78 7.02 -0.23
CA ASN A 152 12.67 6.50 -1.03
C ASN A 152 11.59 5.83 -0.18
N ALA A 153 11.93 5.23 0.96
CA ALA A 153 10.96 4.67 1.89
C ALA A 153 9.96 5.72 2.43
N VAL A 154 10.37 6.99 2.53
CA VAL A 154 9.46 8.10 2.89
C VAL A 154 8.39 8.33 1.83
N GLN A 155 8.75 8.21 0.54
CA GLN A 155 7.80 8.32 -0.56
C GLN A 155 6.79 7.16 -0.54
N THR A 156 7.25 5.93 -0.32
CA THR A 156 6.36 4.77 -0.17
C THR A 156 5.41 4.94 1.02
N LEU A 157 5.88 5.52 2.12
CA LEU A 157 5.03 5.81 3.28
C LEU A 157 3.98 6.88 2.96
N ARG A 158 4.33 7.92 2.19
CA ARG A 158 3.39 8.93 1.68
C ARG A 158 2.33 8.32 0.76
N GLU A 159 2.69 7.38 -0.12
CA GLU A 159 1.73 6.67 -0.96
C GLU A 159 0.75 5.82 -0.12
N PHE A 160 1.24 5.22 0.98
CA PHE A 160 0.39 4.48 1.90
C PHE A 160 -0.56 5.40 2.69
N GLU A 161 -0.03 6.48 3.28
CA GLU A 161 -0.78 7.45 4.09
C GLU A 161 -1.76 8.32 3.28
N GLY A 162 -1.36 8.74 2.08
CA GLY A 162 -2.19 9.55 1.17
C GLY A 162 -3.08 8.72 0.25
N GLY A 163 -2.88 7.41 0.20
CA GLY A 163 -3.60 6.50 -0.67
C GLY A 163 -4.95 6.04 -0.13
N GLN A 164 -5.57 5.11 -0.87
CA GLN A 164 -6.88 4.52 -0.56
C GLN A 164 -6.92 3.82 0.81
N SER A 165 -5.78 3.44 1.36
CA SER A 165 -5.67 2.71 2.64
C SER A 165 -6.20 3.54 3.82
N ARG A 166 -5.87 4.85 3.87
CA ARG A 166 -6.29 5.76 4.93
C ARG A 166 -7.80 6.01 4.88
N LEU A 167 -8.32 6.17 3.66
CA LEU A 167 -9.76 6.31 3.40
C LEU A 167 -10.54 5.07 3.84
N LEU A 168 -10.01 3.87 3.59
CA LEU A 168 -10.64 2.62 3.98
C LEU A 168 -10.85 2.52 5.50
N ILE A 169 -9.87 2.97 6.30
CA ILE A 169 -9.99 2.99 7.77
C ILE A 169 -11.11 3.94 8.22
N LEU A 170 -11.25 5.09 7.54
CA LEU A 170 -12.30 6.07 7.82
C LEU A 170 -13.70 5.57 7.43
N ASP A 171 -13.79 4.77 6.37
CA ASP A 171 -15.04 4.23 5.85
C ASP A 171 -15.46 2.90 6.53
N LEU A 172 -14.52 2.16 7.12
CA LEU A 172 -14.76 0.89 7.82
C LEU A 172 -15.93 0.90 8.83
N PRO A 173 -16.08 1.88 9.75
CA PRO A 173 -17.19 1.88 10.70
C PRO A 173 -18.56 2.03 10.01
N PHE A 174 -18.61 2.68 8.84
CA PHE A 174 -19.85 2.86 8.09
C PHE A 174 -20.29 1.62 7.34
N VAL A 175 -19.39 0.66 7.10
CA VAL A 175 -19.76 -0.66 6.56
C VAL A 175 -20.74 -1.35 7.50
N LEU A 176 -20.52 -1.29 8.82
CA LEU A 176 -21.45 -1.85 9.80
C LEU A 176 -22.81 -1.15 9.76
N MET A 177 -22.83 0.16 9.57
CA MET A 177 -24.05 0.95 9.41
C MET A 177 -24.82 0.52 8.15
N PHE A 178 -24.14 0.36 7.01
CA PHE A 178 -24.74 -0.13 5.76
C PHE A 178 -25.29 -1.55 5.89
N LEU A 179 -24.55 -2.47 6.51
CA LEU A 179 -25.03 -3.83 6.79
C LEU A 179 -26.26 -3.82 7.69
N GLY A 180 -26.29 -2.95 8.71
CA GLY A 180 -27.45 -2.74 9.56
C GLY A 180 -28.67 -2.27 8.77
N LEU A 181 -28.50 -1.30 7.87
CA LEU A 181 -29.58 -0.83 7.00
C LEU A 181 -30.12 -1.96 6.11
N VAL A 182 -29.23 -2.72 5.46
CA VAL A 182 -29.63 -3.84 4.59
C VAL A 182 -30.34 -4.94 5.40
N TRP A 183 -29.92 -5.19 6.64
CA TRP A 183 -30.60 -6.13 7.51
C TRP A 183 -32.01 -5.65 7.86
N VAL A 184 -32.19 -4.37 8.21
CA VAL A 184 -33.52 -3.81 8.50
C VAL A 184 -34.46 -3.90 7.29
N ILE A 185 -33.95 -3.72 6.07
CA ILE A 185 -34.73 -3.75 4.84
C ILE A 185 -35.01 -5.20 4.38
N GLY A 186 -33.96 -6.01 4.24
CA GLY A 186 -34.01 -7.32 3.57
C GLY A 186 -33.95 -8.52 4.52
N GLY A 187 -33.87 -8.32 5.83
CA GLY A 187 -33.82 -9.39 6.81
C GLY A 187 -32.63 -10.34 6.58
N PRO A 188 -32.87 -11.66 6.37
CA PRO A 188 -31.81 -12.64 6.12
C PRO A 188 -31.00 -12.43 4.83
N ILE A 189 -31.52 -11.66 3.87
CA ILE A 189 -30.87 -11.44 2.57
C ILE A 189 -29.52 -10.72 2.73
N VAL A 190 -29.28 -10.03 3.85
CA VAL A 190 -27.99 -9.42 4.19
C VAL A 190 -26.81 -10.41 4.20
N ALA A 191 -27.08 -11.72 4.35
CA ALA A 191 -26.03 -12.75 4.26
C ALA A 191 -25.32 -12.74 2.90
N VAL A 192 -26.00 -12.38 1.81
CA VAL A 192 -25.43 -12.35 0.46
C VAL A 192 -24.29 -11.32 0.34
N PRO A 193 -24.50 -10.01 0.63
CA PRO A 193 -23.42 -9.03 0.59
C PRO A 193 -22.32 -9.33 1.62
N ILE A 194 -22.63 -9.91 2.78
CA ILE A 194 -21.60 -10.33 3.75
C ILE A 194 -20.67 -11.38 3.15
N ILE A 195 -21.22 -12.42 2.52
CA ILE A 195 -20.42 -13.48 1.87
C ILE A 195 -19.60 -12.89 0.71
N MET A 196 -20.19 -11.99 -0.08
CA MET A 196 -19.51 -11.30 -1.17
C MET A 196 -18.31 -10.48 -0.67
N PHE A 197 -18.50 -9.65 0.36
CA PHE A 197 -17.41 -8.90 0.98
C PHE A 197 -16.34 -9.82 1.56
N GLY A 198 -16.72 -10.93 2.19
CA GLY A 198 -15.79 -11.94 2.70
C GLY A 198 -14.93 -12.57 1.60
N LEU A 199 -15.55 -12.96 0.48
CA LEU A 199 -14.83 -13.54 -0.66
C LEU A 199 -13.84 -12.54 -1.27
N LEU A 200 -14.26 -11.28 -1.45
CA LEU A 200 -13.40 -10.19 -1.92
C LEU A 200 -12.25 -9.92 -0.94
N ALA A 201 -12.51 -9.91 0.36
CA ALA A 201 -11.48 -9.73 1.38
C ALA A 201 -10.43 -10.85 1.33
N ILE A 202 -10.85 -12.10 1.13
CA ILE A 202 -9.92 -13.23 0.98
C ILE A 202 -9.10 -13.10 -0.30
N ALA A 203 -9.73 -12.79 -1.44
CA ALA A 203 -9.05 -12.61 -2.71
C ALA A 203 -7.99 -11.49 -2.63
N THR A 204 -8.35 -10.35 -2.05
CA THR A 204 -7.43 -9.21 -1.85
C THR A 204 -6.29 -9.54 -0.89
N LEU A 205 -6.52 -10.33 0.17
CA LEU A 205 -5.45 -10.78 1.08
C LEU A 205 -4.45 -11.71 0.40
N ILE A 206 -4.92 -12.64 -0.43
CA ILE A 206 -4.05 -13.57 -1.19
C ILE A 206 -3.20 -12.79 -2.19
N THR A 207 -3.83 -11.93 -3.00
CA THR A 207 -3.13 -11.06 -3.95
C THR A 207 -2.15 -10.12 -3.25
N GLY A 208 -2.57 -9.49 -2.15
CA GLY A 208 -1.73 -8.53 -1.42
C GLY A 208 -0.48 -9.16 -0.84
N LYS A 209 -0.56 -10.40 -0.34
CA LYS A 209 0.62 -11.16 0.12
C LYS A 209 1.58 -11.47 -1.03
N ALA A 210 1.06 -11.90 -2.17
CA ALA A 210 1.87 -12.19 -3.35
C ALA A 210 2.57 -10.92 -3.88
N GLN A 211 1.87 -9.78 -3.91
CA GLN A 211 2.43 -8.50 -4.32
C GLN A 211 3.57 -8.06 -3.38
N ARG A 212 3.40 -8.14 -2.06
CA ARG A 212 4.43 -7.74 -1.10
C ARG A 212 5.76 -8.48 -1.29
N ALA A 213 5.71 -9.78 -1.59
CA ALA A 213 6.91 -10.57 -1.83
C ALA A 213 7.68 -10.06 -3.07
N VAL A 214 6.97 -9.79 -4.17
CA VAL A 214 7.58 -9.33 -5.42
C VAL A 214 8.06 -7.88 -5.31
N LEU A 215 7.36 -7.01 -4.59
CA LEU A 215 7.83 -5.65 -4.31
C LEU A 215 9.17 -5.65 -3.56
N LYS A 216 9.39 -6.60 -2.65
CA LYS A 216 10.67 -6.73 -1.93
C LYS A 216 11.82 -7.12 -2.87
N ASP A 217 11.59 -8.09 -3.76
CA ASP A 217 12.58 -8.52 -4.75
C ASP A 217 12.91 -7.37 -5.74
N ARG A 218 11.90 -6.59 -6.12
CA ARG A 218 12.06 -5.42 -6.99
C ARG A 218 12.91 -4.34 -6.34
N ALA A 219 12.65 -4.01 -5.08
CA ALA A 219 13.44 -3.04 -4.32
C ALA A 219 14.93 -3.40 -4.34
N GLN A 220 15.28 -4.64 -3.99
CA GLN A 220 16.69 -5.09 -4.00
C GLN A 220 17.38 -4.98 -5.36
N LEU A 221 16.64 -5.15 -6.46
CA LEU A 221 17.18 -5.00 -7.82
C LEU A 221 17.37 -3.53 -8.21
N ASP A 222 16.45 -2.66 -7.78
CA ASP A 222 16.59 -1.22 -7.98
C ASP A 222 17.79 -0.67 -7.19
N ASP A 223 18.01 -1.09 -5.94
CA ASP A 223 19.18 -0.72 -5.12
C ASP A 223 20.49 -1.08 -5.85
N ARG A 224 20.60 -2.33 -6.33
CA ARG A 224 21.78 -2.80 -7.08
C ARG A 224 22.03 -1.98 -8.34
N ARG A 225 20.97 -1.56 -9.02
CA ARG A 225 21.06 -0.73 -10.22
C ARG A 225 21.57 0.67 -9.88
N TYR A 226 21.06 1.28 -8.80
CA TYR A 226 21.53 2.58 -8.34
C TYR A 226 22.99 2.54 -7.87
N SER A 227 23.35 1.57 -7.03
CA SER A 227 24.75 1.38 -6.59
C SER A 227 25.70 1.21 -7.77
N PHE A 228 25.34 0.42 -8.79
CA PHE A 228 26.16 0.25 -9.98
C PHE A 228 26.40 1.56 -10.74
N VAL A 229 25.37 2.40 -10.90
CA VAL A 229 25.50 3.69 -11.57
C VAL A 229 26.42 4.63 -10.77
N ILE A 230 26.25 4.68 -9.45
CA ILE A 230 27.10 5.50 -8.57
C ILE A 230 28.56 5.04 -8.64
N GLU A 231 28.82 3.72 -8.58
CA GLU A 231 30.16 3.13 -8.69
C GLU A 231 30.78 3.46 -10.06
N THR A 232 30.00 3.34 -11.14
CA THR A 232 30.44 3.63 -12.51
C THR A 232 30.79 5.11 -12.68
N LEU A 233 30.00 6.02 -12.11
CA LEU A 233 30.26 7.46 -12.17
C LEU A 233 31.49 7.85 -11.34
N THR A 234 31.63 7.27 -10.14
CA THR A 234 32.79 7.51 -9.27
C THR A 234 34.07 6.97 -9.89
N GLY A 235 34.01 5.79 -10.52
CA GLY A 235 35.13 5.11 -11.18
C GLY A 235 35.32 5.45 -12.66
N ILE A 236 34.65 6.48 -13.20
CA ILE A 236 34.55 6.69 -14.64
C ILE A 236 35.91 6.87 -15.32
N HIS A 237 36.85 7.55 -14.65
CA HIS A 237 38.20 7.76 -15.16
C HIS A 237 38.97 6.45 -15.31
N SER A 238 38.86 5.55 -14.35
CA SER A 238 39.49 4.22 -14.39
C SER A 238 38.90 3.36 -15.49
N ILE A 239 37.57 3.37 -15.63
CA ILE A 239 36.86 2.61 -16.68
C ILE A 239 37.30 3.08 -18.07
N LYS A 240 37.40 4.41 -18.28
CA LYS A 240 37.87 5.03 -19.52
C LYS A 240 39.34 4.73 -19.80
N ALA A 241 40.20 4.83 -18.78
CA ALA A 241 41.63 4.54 -18.92
C ALA A 241 41.90 3.08 -19.31
N MET A 242 41.08 2.16 -18.83
CA MET A 242 41.21 0.72 -19.13
C MET A 242 40.39 0.27 -20.35
N SER A 243 39.65 1.17 -21.02
CA SER A 243 38.75 0.86 -22.14
C SER A 243 37.71 -0.24 -21.80
N MET A 244 37.21 -0.24 -20.57
CA MET A 244 36.28 -1.26 -20.05
C MET A 244 34.80 -0.91 -20.27
N GLU A 245 34.48 0.13 -21.04
CA GLU A 245 33.09 0.55 -21.27
C GLU A 245 32.19 -0.55 -21.82
N PRO A 246 32.61 -1.37 -22.81
CA PRO A 246 31.76 -2.45 -23.33
C PRO A 246 31.45 -3.50 -22.26
N GLN A 247 32.37 -3.75 -21.33
CA GLN A 247 32.19 -4.70 -20.25
C GLN A 247 31.21 -4.17 -19.19
N MET A 248 31.33 -2.88 -18.85
CA MET A 248 30.40 -2.22 -17.93
C MET A 248 28.99 -2.12 -18.53
N GLN A 249 28.87 -1.83 -19.83
CA GLN A 249 27.59 -1.83 -20.53
C GLN A 249 26.92 -3.20 -20.48
N ARG A 250 27.66 -4.31 -20.73
CA ARG A 250 27.11 -5.68 -20.60
C ARG A 250 26.75 -6.04 -19.16
N ARG A 251 27.43 -5.47 -18.17
CA ARG A 251 27.07 -5.66 -16.75
C ARG A 251 25.78 -4.94 -16.41
N TYR A 252 25.62 -3.69 -16.87
CA TYR A 252 24.39 -2.92 -16.73
C TYR A 252 23.19 -3.59 -17.43
N ASP A 253 23.39 -4.07 -18.65
CA ASP A 253 22.36 -4.78 -19.42
C ASP A 253 21.84 -6.02 -18.68
N ARG A 254 22.72 -6.81 -18.07
CA ARG A 254 22.33 -7.96 -17.23
C ARG A 254 21.54 -7.58 -15.97
N LEU A 255 21.89 -6.45 -15.35
CA LEU A 255 21.13 -5.90 -14.22
C LEU A 255 19.73 -5.46 -14.68
N LEU A 256 19.63 -4.81 -15.84
CA LEU A 256 18.36 -4.40 -16.44
C LEU A 256 17.48 -5.59 -16.83
N ALA A 257 18.06 -6.62 -17.45
CA ALA A 257 17.35 -7.84 -17.82
C ALA A 257 16.75 -8.54 -16.58
N SER A 258 17.51 -8.59 -15.48
CA SER A 258 17.02 -9.15 -14.21
C SER A 258 15.88 -8.32 -13.61
N ALA A 259 15.97 -6.99 -13.68
CA ALA A 259 14.91 -6.08 -13.23
C ALA A 259 13.65 -6.18 -14.11
N ALA A 260 13.81 -6.36 -15.43
CA ALA A 260 12.71 -6.51 -16.37
C ALA A 260 11.88 -7.78 -16.07
N GLU A 261 12.53 -8.90 -15.77
CA GLU A 261 11.86 -10.16 -15.40
C GLU A 261 11.00 -10.02 -14.14
N VAL A 262 11.55 -9.37 -13.10
CA VAL A 262 10.81 -9.11 -11.85
C VAL A 262 9.68 -8.10 -12.07
N SER A 263 9.88 -7.08 -12.90
CA SER A 263 8.83 -6.13 -13.27
C SER A 263 7.70 -6.81 -14.04
N TYR A 264 8.02 -7.71 -14.98
CA TYR A 264 7.02 -8.52 -15.69
C TYR A 264 6.23 -9.43 -14.73
N ARG A 265 6.90 -10.12 -13.79
CA ARG A 265 6.21 -10.90 -12.74
C ARG A 265 5.31 -10.04 -11.86
N THR A 266 5.73 -8.82 -11.52
CA THR A 266 4.92 -7.85 -10.76
C THR A 266 3.65 -7.47 -11.51
N ILE A 267 3.80 -7.09 -12.78
CA ILE A 267 2.70 -6.61 -13.63
C ILE A 267 1.73 -7.75 -13.96
N SER A 268 2.24 -8.95 -14.27
CA SER A 268 1.39 -10.12 -14.56
C SER A 268 0.61 -10.59 -13.34
N LEU A 269 1.23 -10.67 -12.16
CA LEU A 269 0.53 -11.00 -10.91
C LEU A 269 -0.51 -9.94 -10.55
N GLY A 270 -0.18 -8.65 -10.73
CA GLY A 270 -1.13 -7.56 -10.55
C GLY A 270 -2.30 -7.63 -11.55
N GLY A 271 -2.00 -7.91 -12.82
CA GLY A 271 -2.97 -7.99 -13.91
C GLY A 271 -3.96 -9.13 -13.73
N VAL A 272 -3.52 -10.31 -13.29
CA VAL A 272 -4.41 -11.44 -12.98
C VAL A 272 -5.39 -11.05 -11.87
N ALA A 273 -4.89 -10.47 -10.77
CA ALA A 273 -5.75 -10.06 -9.67
C ALA A 273 -6.74 -8.96 -10.05
N GLN A 274 -6.31 -8.00 -10.88
CA GLN A 274 -7.15 -6.92 -11.36
C GLN A 274 -8.21 -7.43 -12.35
N ALA A 275 -7.89 -8.42 -13.20
CA ALA A 275 -8.86 -9.07 -14.06
C ALA A 275 -9.95 -9.81 -13.26
N PHE A 276 -9.59 -10.51 -12.18
CA PHE A 276 -10.56 -11.10 -11.26
C PHE A 276 -11.46 -10.04 -10.61
N GLY A 277 -10.88 -8.91 -10.17
CA GLY A 277 -11.64 -7.80 -9.61
C GLY A 277 -12.62 -7.16 -10.60
N ASN A 278 -12.19 -6.95 -11.84
CA ASN A 278 -13.02 -6.34 -12.88
C ASN A 278 -14.20 -7.24 -13.29
N SER A 279 -13.97 -8.55 -13.43
CA SER A 279 -15.05 -9.51 -13.73
C SER A 279 -16.09 -9.56 -12.62
N PHE A 280 -15.67 -9.43 -11.37
CA PHE A 280 -16.58 -9.33 -10.22
C PHE A 280 -17.39 -8.02 -10.26
N SER A 281 -16.72 -6.91 -10.55
CA SER A 281 -17.36 -5.60 -10.69
C SER A 281 -18.39 -5.53 -11.82
N SER A 282 -18.26 -6.36 -12.86
CA SER A 282 -19.24 -6.42 -13.95
C SER A 282 -20.47 -7.27 -13.65
N LEU A 283 -20.45 -8.07 -12.57
CA LEU A 283 -21.52 -8.99 -12.18
C LEU A 283 -22.42 -8.45 -11.06
N THR A 284 -22.01 -7.38 -10.39
CA THR A 284 -22.74 -6.73 -9.28
C THR A 284 -23.27 -5.39 -9.74
#